data_AF-W1X8P8-F1
#
_entry.id   AF-W1X8P8-F1
#
_cell.length_a   1.000
_cell.length_b   1.000
_cell.length_c   1.000
_cell.angle_alpha   90.00
_cell.angle_beta   90.00
_cell.angle_gamma   90.00
#
_symmetry.space_group_name_H-M   'P 1'
#
loop_
_entity.id
_entity.type
_entity.pdbx_description
1 polymer ?
#
loop_
_entity_poly.entity_id
_entity_poly.type
_entity_poly.pdbx_seq_one_letter_code
_entity_poly.pdbx_strand_id
1 'polypeptide(L)' 'EGLENATTLCRLHSAYLIKSAPKQYKEEIAIYYHALKEISNFQDLPEDDFVKLALLVPEEKTDQLLEKLN' A
#
# COMPACT_ATOMS: atom_id res chain seq x y z
N GLU A 1 -5.88 -7.09 11.63
CA GLU A 1 -6.86 -7.04 10.53
C GLU A 1 -7.03 -5.59 10.07
N GLY A 2 -7.20 -5.33 8.77
CA GLY A 2 -7.48 -3.99 8.24
C GLY A 2 -6.31 -3.17 7.69
N LEU A 3 -5.09 -3.71 7.65
CA LEU A 3 -3.91 -2.99 7.10
C LEU A 3 -3.98 -2.82 5.57
N GLU A 4 -4.81 -3.59 4.87
CA GLU A 4 -4.99 -3.50 3.41
C GLU A 4 -5.35 -2.08 2.95
N ASN A 5 -6.13 -1.36 3.74
CA ASN A 5 -6.57 0.01 3.46
C ASN A 5 -5.51 1.07 3.76
N ALA A 6 -4.37 0.66 4.32
CA ALA A 6 -3.19 1.49 4.57
C ALA A 6 -1.94 0.93 3.85
N THR A 7 -2.12 -0.06 2.97
CA THR A 7 -1.04 -0.75 2.26
C THR A 7 -0.99 -0.31 0.81
N THR A 8 0.20 0.03 0.35
CA THR A 8 0.51 0.24 -1.07
C THR A 8 1.45 -0.85 -1.53
N LEU A 9 1.03 -1.53 -2.58
CA LEU A 9 1.81 -2.57 -3.22
C LEU A 9 2.58 -1.96 -4.39
N CYS A 10 3.89 -2.06 -4.34
CA CYS A 10 4.76 -1.50 -5.35
C CYS A 10 5.22 -2.61 -6.29
N ARG A 11 4.98 -2.39 -7.57
CA ARG A 11 5.57 -3.18 -8.64
C ARG A 11 6.49 -2.30 -9.50
N LEU A 12 7.21 -2.91 -10.43
CA LEU A 12 8.23 -2.24 -11.22
C LEU A 12 7.67 -1.00 -11.96
N HIS A 13 6.45 -1.08 -12.49
CA HIS A 13 5.89 -0.02 -13.33
C HIS A 13 4.87 0.87 -12.63
N SER A 14 4.24 0.39 -11.56
CA SER A 14 3.18 1.13 -10.86
C SER A 14 3.05 0.69 -9.41
N ALA A 15 2.57 1.60 -8.59
CA ALA A 15 2.07 1.31 -7.27
C ALA A 15 0.55 1.11 -7.30
N TYR A 16 0.05 0.31 -6.36
CA TYR A 16 -1.35 -0.10 -6.31
C TYR A 16 -1.90 0.03 -4.89
N LEU A 17 -3.11 0.57 -4.77
CA LEU A 17 -3.86 0.62 -3.52
C LEU A 17 -5.31 0.18 -3.71
N ILE A 18 -5.96 -0.17 -2.61
CA ILE A 18 -7.37 -0.61 -2.64
C ILE A 18 -8.30 0.59 -2.87
N LYS A 19 -9.24 0.45 -3.81
CA LYS A 19 -10.22 1.49 -4.16
C LYS A 19 -11.12 1.88 -2.98
N SER A 20 -11.41 0.97 -2.05
CA SER A 20 -12.16 1.27 -0.83
C SER A 20 -11.32 1.90 0.30
N ALA A 21 -10.02 2.11 0.09
CA ALA A 21 -9.16 2.73 1.10
C ALA A 21 -9.61 4.17 1.43
N PRO A 22 -9.38 4.65 2.68
CA PRO A 22 -9.73 6.00 3.09
C PRO A 22 -9.16 7.08 2.15
N LYS A 23 -9.97 8.09 1.83
CA LYS A 23 -9.56 9.18 0.94
C LYS A 23 -8.28 9.88 1.41
N GLN A 24 -8.17 10.15 2.71
CA GLN A 24 -6.98 10.78 3.30
C GLN A 24 -5.71 9.97 3.03
N TYR A 25 -5.78 8.65 3.19
CA TYR A 25 -4.65 7.76 2.88
C TYR A 25 -4.24 7.84 1.40
N LYS A 26 -5.23 7.84 0.49
CA LYS A 26 -4.95 7.94 -0.95
C LYS A 26 -4.28 9.26 -1.32
N GLU A 27 -4.74 10.37 -0.73
CA GLU A 27 -4.17 11.69 -0.95
C GLU A 27 -2.74 11.78 -0.44
N GLU A 28 -2.47 11.23 0.75
CA GLU A 28 -1.14 11.22 1.35
C GLU A 28 -0.16 10.36 0.55
N ILE A 29 -0.58 9.16 0.13
CA ILE A 29 0.30 8.24 -0.57
C ILE A 29 0.59 8.66 -2.02
N ALA A 30 -0.35 9.38 -2.66
CA ALA A 30 -0.17 9.92 -4.01
C ALA A 30 0.99 10.92 -4.12
N ILE A 31 1.44 11.51 -3.00
CA ILE A 31 2.62 12.39 -2.95
C ILE A 31 3.91 11.62 -3.26
N TYR A 32 3.96 10.34 -2.90
CA TYR A 32 5.19 9.53 -2.97
C TYR A 32 5.30 8.67 -4.24
N TYR A 33 4.19 8.43 -4.95
CA TYR A 33 4.16 7.51 -6.10
C TYR A 33 3.73 8.22 -7.38
N HIS A 34 4.64 8.29 -8.36
CA HIS A 34 4.36 8.92 -9.65
C HIS A 34 3.25 8.20 -10.43
N ALA A 35 3.27 6.86 -10.43
CA ALA A 35 2.25 6.02 -11.04
C ALA A 35 1.54 5.22 -9.95
N LEU A 36 0.32 5.65 -9.61
CA LEU A 36 -0.50 5.04 -8.56
C LEU A 36 -1.87 4.65 -9.13
N LYS A 37 -2.26 3.38 -8.97
CA LYS A 37 -3.51 2.82 -9.49
C LYS A 37 -4.39 2.30 -8.37
N GLU A 38 -5.69 2.51 -8.51
CA GLU A 38 -6.69 1.94 -7.60
C GLU A 38 -7.20 0.61 -8.15
N ILE A 39 -7.26 -0.41 -7.29
CA ILE A 39 -7.74 -1.76 -7.63
C ILE A 39 -8.76 -2.26 -6.61
N SER A 40 -9.57 -3.24 -6.99
CA SER A 40 -10.61 -3.78 -6.12
C SER A 40 -10.07 -4.70 -5.02
N ASN A 41 -8.99 -5.43 -5.30
CA ASN A 41 -8.33 -6.36 -4.39
C ASN A 41 -6.89 -6.62 -4.87
N PHE A 42 -6.02 -7.12 -4.00
CA PHE A 42 -4.63 -7.43 -4.33
C PHE A 42 -4.41 -8.79 -5.03
N GLN A 43 -5.46 -9.62 -5.19
CA GLN A 43 -5.35 -10.94 -5.80
C GLN A 43 -5.41 -10.90 -7.34
N ASP A 44 -6.01 -9.85 -7.89
CA ASP A 44 -6.19 -9.66 -9.34
C ASP A 44 -5.35 -8.48 -9.83
N LEU A 45 -4.07 -8.76 -10.08
CA LEU A 45 -3.08 -7.78 -10.50
C LEU A 45 -2.49 -8.19 -11.87
N PRO A 46 -2.17 -7.22 -12.75
CA PRO A 46 -1.48 -7.52 -14.01
C PRO A 46 -0.15 -8.23 -13.77
N GLU A 47 0.38 -9.01 -14.71
CA GLU A 47 1.75 -9.57 -14.62
C GLU A 47 2.77 -8.42 -14.57
N ASP A 48 3.49 -8.31 -13.45
CA ASP A 48 4.52 -7.30 -13.19
C ASP A 48 5.31 -7.74 -11.94
N ASP A 49 6.57 -7.38 -11.82
CA ASP A 49 7.39 -7.88 -10.70
C ASP A 49 7.06 -7.15 -9.39
N PHE A 50 6.86 -7.91 -8.32
CA PHE A 50 6.69 -7.36 -6.98
C PHE A 50 8.03 -6.90 -6.43
N VAL A 51 8.11 -5.63 -6.03
CA VAL A 51 9.37 -5.04 -5.52
C VAL A 51 9.30 -4.62 -4.07
N LYS A 52 8.12 -4.17 -3.57
CA LYS A 52 8.01 -3.62 -2.21
C LYS A 52 6.56 -3.57 -1.72
N LEU A 53 6.38 -3.68 -0.41
CA LEU A 53 5.18 -3.25 0.31
C LEU A 53 5.48 -1.98 1.12
N ALA A 54 4.59 -0.99 1.05
CA ALA A 54 4.65 0.20 1.88
C ALA A 54 3.38 0.28 2.73
N LEU A 55 3.54 0.55 4.02
CA LEU A 55 2.43 0.71 4.95
C LEU A 55 2.47 2.14 5.51
N LEU A 56 1.34 2.84 5.45
CA LEU A 56 1.19 4.10 6.16
C LEU A 56 0.66 3.82 7.56
N VAL A 57 1.52 3.98 8.57
CA VAL A 57 1.17 3.70 9.96
C VAL A 57 1.64 4.82 10.89
N PRO A 58 0.97 5.04 12.02
CA PRO A 58 1.47 5.95 13.06
C PRO A 58 2.85 5.53 13.53
N GLU A 59 3.74 6.51 13.73
CA GLU A 59 5.13 6.28 14.10
C GLU A 59 5.26 5.40 15.35
N GLU A 60 4.43 5.66 16.36
CA GLU A 60 4.41 4.93 17.63
C GLU A 60 4.00 3.46 17.52
N LYS A 61 3.43 3.05 16.38
CA LYS A 61 3.06 1.66 16.09
C LYS A 61 4.05 0.94 15.19
N THR A 62 5.05 1.65 14.67
CA THR A 62 5.98 1.13 13.65
C THR A 62 6.77 -0.06 14.18
N ASP A 63 7.38 0.06 15.36
CA ASP A 63 8.22 -1.00 15.95
C ASP A 63 7.39 -2.26 16.26
N GLN A 64 6.21 -2.07 16.87
CA GLN A 64 5.29 -3.18 17.15
C GLN A 64 4.85 -3.90 15.87
N LEU A 65 4.68 -3.15 14.77
CA LEU A 65 4.29 -3.74 13.50
C LEU A 65 5.47 -4.47 12.85
N LEU A 66 6.67 -3.92 12.94
CA LEU A 66 7.89 -4.55 12.44
C LEU A 66 8.14 -5.91 13.09
N GLU A 67 7.95 -6.02 14.41
CA GLU A 67 8.04 -7.29 15.13
C GLU A 67 7.04 -8.35 14.62
N LYS A 68 5.89 -7.94 14.09
CA LYS A 68 4.86 -8.86 13.57
C LYS A 68 5.09 -9.29 12.13
N LEU A 69 5.95 -8.57 11.39
CA LEU A 69 6.24 -8.82 9.98
C LEU A 69 7.51 -9.65 9.77
N ASN A 70 8.37 -9.77 10.80
CA ASN A 70 9.52 -10.67 10.85
C ASN A 70 9.12 -12.08 11.32
#